data_AF-W2GDR6-F1
#
_entry.id   AF-W2GDR6-F1
#
_cell.length_a   1.000
_cell.length_b   1.000
_cell.length_c   1.000
_cell.angle_alpha   90.00
_cell.angle_beta   90.00
_cell.angle_gamma   90.00
#
_symmetry.space_group_name_H-M   'P 1'
#
loop_
_entity.id
_entity.type
_entity.pdbx_description
1 polymer ?
#
loop_
_entity_poly.entity_id
_entity_poly.type
_entity_poly.pdbx_seq_one_letter_code
_entity_poly.pdbx_strand_id
1 'polypeptide(L)'
;MDFRELLREERRRAREATQTKSNADTNAAPKATDKSKETEERLLQWQQATLNVWAKRSKIEIEEFRKGPIPGVYYIPNWITQDEEAAILERVYAVPDDNDLWVTLKHRRLQMWGGEVKVPFDPKSLPEWLNQISQTLVDAGIFSEEKKPNHALINEYGVGDCILPHEDGPAYFPLVSIISTGAECRVTFELHRALASVDSDTVSKSATDTSEIVQHFDFQLERRSLLLFTGEAYARYLHSIDNILVGTRISLTIRHVDLQ
;
A
#
# COMPACT_ATOMS: atom_id res chain seq x y z
N MET A 1 -4.06 17.47 -18.53
CA MET A 1 -5.28 17.78 -17.77
C MET A 1 -4.85 18.23 -16.40
N ASP A 2 -5.21 19.46 -16.00
CA ASP A 2 -4.82 20.02 -14.71
C ASP A 2 -5.79 19.54 -13.61
N PHE A 3 -5.29 18.70 -12.72
CA PHE A 3 -6.05 18.10 -11.62
C PHE A 3 -6.62 19.17 -10.66
N ARG A 4 -5.99 20.35 -10.58
CA ARG A 4 -6.48 21.47 -9.76
C ARG A 4 -7.70 22.14 -10.39
N GLU A 5 -7.79 22.19 -11.72
CA GLU A 5 -9.00 22.72 -12.39
C GLU A 5 -10.18 21.77 -12.21
N LEU A 6 -9.97 20.46 -12.37
CA LEU A 6 -10.99 19.44 -12.15
C LEU A 6 -11.57 19.47 -10.73
N LEU A 7 -10.71 19.60 -9.71
CA LEU A 7 -11.14 19.75 -8.31
C LEU A 7 -11.87 21.06 -8.03
N ARG A 8 -11.50 22.16 -8.71
CA ARG A 8 -12.22 23.44 -8.59
C ARG A 8 -13.60 23.36 -9.24
N GLU A 9 -13.70 22.68 -10.37
CA GLU A 9 -14.95 22.54 -11.11
C GLU A 9 -15.94 21.62 -10.40
N GLU A 10 -15.47 20.51 -9.81
CA GLU A 10 -16.29 19.63 -8.97
C GLU A 10 -16.72 20.32 -7.66
N ARG A 11 -15.83 21.11 -7.02
CA ARG A 11 -16.22 21.92 -5.85
C ARG A 11 -17.23 23.01 -6.18
N ARG A 12 -17.16 23.60 -7.38
CA ARG A 12 -18.15 24.58 -7.86
C ARG A 12 -19.51 23.90 -8.09
N ARG A 13 -19.54 22.76 -8.77
CA ARG A 13 -20.76 21.96 -8.98
C ARG A 13 -21.39 21.51 -7.67
N ALA A 14 -20.58 21.09 -6.69
CA ALA A 14 -21.07 20.73 -5.37
C ALA A 14 -21.67 21.93 -4.62
N ARG A 15 -21.07 23.13 -4.73
CA ARG A 15 -21.63 24.34 -4.11
C ARG A 15 -22.93 24.79 -4.77
N GLU A 16 -23.00 24.75 -6.10
CA GLU A 16 -24.21 25.09 -6.86
C GLU A 16 -25.35 24.08 -6.56
N ALA A 17 -25.04 22.79 -6.41
CA ALA A 17 -26.01 21.77 -6.01
C ALA A 17 -26.54 21.97 -4.57
N THR A 18 -25.70 22.45 -3.65
CA THR A 18 -26.10 22.75 -2.27
C THR A 18 -26.93 24.04 -2.18
N GLN A 19 -26.62 25.04 -3.02
CA GLN A 19 -27.34 26.33 -3.04
C GLN A 19 -28.71 26.22 -3.74
N THR A 20 -28.87 25.27 -4.67
CA THR A 20 -30.17 24.97 -5.28
C THR A 20 -31.09 24.17 -4.34
N LYS A 21 -30.53 23.47 -3.35
CA LYS A 21 -31.27 22.73 -2.32
C LYS A 21 -31.69 23.56 -1.10
N SER A 22 -31.16 24.78 -0.92
CA SER A 22 -31.42 25.57 0.30
C SER A 22 -32.70 26.43 0.28
N ASN A 23 -33.53 26.33 -0.76
CA ASN A 23 -34.81 27.07 -0.85
C ASN A 23 -36.06 26.19 -0.65
N ALA A 24 -35.91 24.96 -0.15
CA ALA A 24 -37.03 24.15 0.29
C ALA A 24 -36.74 23.53 1.67
N ASP A 25 -37.64 23.85 2.60
CA ASP A 25 -37.88 23.19 3.88
C ASP A 25 -36.85 23.33 5.01
N THR A 26 -37.20 24.21 5.94
CA THR A 26 -36.88 24.10 7.36
C THR A 26 -37.37 22.75 7.90
N ASN A 27 -36.46 21.84 8.28
CA ASN A 27 -36.67 20.90 9.39
C ASN A 27 -35.39 20.15 9.78
N ALA A 28 -35.24 19.99 11.10
CA ALA A 28 -34.35 19.12 11.88
C ALA A 28 -33.17 18.41 11.19
N ALA A 29 -31.98 18.56 11.79
CA ALA A 29 -30.81 17.74 11.51
C ALA A 29 -31.16 16.24 11.44
N PRO A 30 -30.70 15.50 10.42
CA PRO A 30 -31.04 14.10 10.28
C PRO A 30 -30.39 13.32 11.43
N LYS A 31 -31.21 12.65 12.25
CA LYS A 31 -30.73 11.61 13.15
C LYS A 31 -30.10 10.51 12.30
N ALA A 32 -28.82 10.21 12.53
CA ALA A 32 -28.17 9.02 12.00
C ALA A 32 -29.08 7.80 12.25
N THR A 33 -29.41 7.08 11.20
CA THR A 33 -30.28 5.91 11.25
C THR A 33 -29.67 4.79 12.10
N ASP A 34 -30.49 3.96 12.74
CA ASP A 34 -30.05 2.90 13.66
C ASP A 34 -28.99 1.95 13.03
N LYS A 35 -29.16 1.65 11.74
CA LYS A 35 -28.22 0.82 10.95
C LYS A 35 -26.84 1.45 10.73
N SER A 36 -26.76 2.76 10.54
CA SER A 36 -25.46 3.42 10.32
C SER A 36 -24.63 3.44 11.60
N LYS A 37 -25.29 3.64 12.75
CA LYS A 37 -24.64 3.57 14.07
C LYS A 37 -24.15 2.16 14.40
N GLU A 38 -24.98 1.14 14.16
CA GLU A 38 -24.60 -0.26 14.36
C GLU A 38 -23.40 -0.67 13.48
N THR A 39 -23.32 -0.13 12.26
CA THR A 39 -22.21 -0.38 11.33
C THR A 39 -20.92 0.30 11.80
N GLU A 40 -21.00 1.55 12.26
CA GLU A 40 -19.86 2.28 12.84
C GLU A 40 -19.34 1.61 14.13
N GLU A 41 -20.22 1.17 15.02
CA GLU A 41 -19.85 0.47 16.26
C GLU A 41 -19.16 -0.88 15.96
N ARG A 42 -19.67 -1.65 15.00
CA ARG A 42 -19.03 -2.91 14.56
C ARG A 42 -17.67 -2.66 13.93
N LEU A 43 -17.53 -1.65 13.08
CA LEU A 43 -16.25 -1.25 12.51
C LEU A 43 -15.24 -0.88 13.60
N LEU A 44 -15.66 -0.11 14.61
CA LEU A 44 -14.80 0.29 15.72
C LEU A 44 -14.35 -0.93 16.54
N GLN A 45 -15.28 -1.84 16.86
CA GLN A 45 -14.97 -3.07 17.57
C GLN A 45 -13.97 -3.94 16.78
N TRP A 46 -14.12 -4.01 15.46
CA TRP A 46 -13.21 -4.75 14.59
C TRP A 46 -11.84 -4.11 14.43
N GLN A 47 -11.79 -2.78 14.41
CA GLN A 47 -10.52 -2.05 14.43
C GLN A 47 -9.75 -2.27 15.73
N GLN A 48 -10.45 -2.47 16.86
CA GLN A 48 -9.83 -2.71 18.16
C GLN A 48 -9.46 -4.19 18.39
N ALA A 49 -9.94 -5.11 17.55
CA ALA A 49 -9.67 -6.53 17.69
C ALA A 49 -8.34 -6.94 17.04
N THR A 50 -7.57 -7.82 17.67
CA THR A 50 -6.40 -8.50 17.08
C THR A 50 -6.84 -9.64 16.16
N LEU A 51 -5.94 -10.12 15.28
CA LEU A 51 -6.19 -11.34 14.51
C LEU A 51 -6.23 -12.55 15.45
N ASN A 52 -7.28 -13.37 15.33
CA ASN A 52 -7.47 -14.56 16.15
C ASN A 52 -6.40 -15.64 15.90
N VAL A 53 -5.85 -15.66 14.69
CA VAL A 53 -4.78 -16.56 14.28
C VAL A 53 -3.62 -15.69 13.79
N TRP A 54 -2.56 -15.62 14.59
CA TRP A 54 -1.36 -14.86 14.25
C TRP A 54 -0.15 -15.33 15.06
N ALA A 55 0.91 -15.76 14.38
CA ALA A 55 2.12 -16.24 15.03
C ALA A 55 3.10 -15.10 15.35
N LYS A 56 4.00 -15.31 16.31
CA LYS A 56 5.19 -14.45 16.41
C LYS A 56 6.21 -14.87 15.35
N ARG A 57 6.98 -13.92 14.85
CA ARG A 57 8.07 -14.19 13.89
C ARG A 57 9.40 -14.06 14.61
N SER A 58 10.33 -14.93 14.26
CA SER A 58 11.72 -14.80 14.67
C SER A 58 12.44 -13.83 13.74
N LYS A 59 13.56 -13.28 14.21
CA LYS A 59 14.45 -12.49 13.36
C LYS A 59 14.87 -13.30 12.13
N ILE A 60 14.93 -12.63 10.99
CA ILE A 60 15.38 -13.20 9.72
C ILE A 60 16.58 -12.42 9.19
N GLU A 61 17.46 -13.09 8.47
CA GLU A 61 18.53 -12.45 7.71
C GLU A 61 18.00 -12.16 6.30
N ILE A 62 17.51 -10.93 6.07
CA ILE A 62 16.82 -10.57 4.82
C ILE A 62 17.68 -10.78 3.56
N GLU A 63 19.01 -10.72 3.68
CA GLU A 63 19.94 -10.94 2.57
C GLU A 63 19.87 -12.36 2.00
N GLU A 64 19.47 -13.37 2.78
CA GLU A 64 19.22 -14.73 2.29
C GLU A 64 18.04 -14.80 1.30
N PHE A 65 17.19 -13.78 1.32
CA PHE A 65 15.99 -13.67 0.49
C PHE A 65 16.15 -12.68 -0.67
N ARG A 66 17.38 -12.27 -0.99
CA ARG A 66 17.66 -11.40 -2.14
C ARG A 66 17.06 -11.98 -3.41
N LYS A 67 16.31 -11.16 -4.13
CA LYS A 67 15.59 -11.56 -5.33
C LYS A 67 16.10 -10.79 -6.54
N GLY A 68 16.84 -11.49 -7.39
CA GLY A 68 17.29 -10.97 -8.66
C GLY A 68 18.50 -10.04 -8.58
N PRO A 69 18.82 -9.38 -9.70
CA PRO A 69 20.07 -8.62 -9.85
C PRO A 69 20.01 -7.20 -9.27
N ILE A 70 18.83 -6.66 -9.00
CA ILE A 70 18.68 -5.30 -8.44
C ILE A 70 18.99 -5.33 -6.94
N PRO A 71 19.99 -4.57 -6.45
CA PRO A 71 20.26 -4.47 -5.02
C PRO A 71 19.08 -3.91 -4.25
N GLY A 72 18.75 -4.55 -3.14
CA GLY A 72 17.68 -4.09 -2.25
C GLY A 72 16.29 -4.62 -2.61
N VAL A 73 16.14 -5.62 -3.47
CA VAL A 73 14.88 -6.37 -3.66
C VAL A 73 14.96 -7.71 -2.91
N TYR A 74 14.00 -8.00 -2.04
CA TYR A 74 13.93 -9.25 -1.29
C TYR A 74 12.54 -9.87 -1.36
N TYR A 75 12.48 -11.20 -1.47
CA TYR A 75 11.24 -11.94 -1.64
C TYR A 75 11.22 -13.15 -0.71
N ILE A 76 10.27 -13.14 0.24
CA ILE A 76 10.07 -14.20 1.22
C ILE A 76 8.76 -14.94 0.88
N PRO A 77 8.82 -16.16 0.33
CA PRO A 77 7.63 -16.95 0.05
C PRO A 77 7.01 -17.48 1.36
N ASN A 78 5.69 -17.72 1.36
CA ASN A 78 4.95 -18.27 2.51
C ASN A 78 5.23 -17.56 3.85
N TRP A 79 5.37 -16.23 3.81
CA TRP A 79 5.55 -15.37 4.98
C TRP A 79 4.40 -15.47 5.98
N ILE A 80 3.18 -15.60 5.46
CA ILE A 80 1.98 -15.90 6.26
C ILE A 80 1.48 -17.31 5.96
N THR A 81 0.84 -17.92 6.94
CA THR A 81 0.14 -19.20 6.76
C THR A 81 -1.20 -19.00 6.05
N GLN A 82 -1.83 -20.11 5.64
CA GLN A 82 -3.16 -20.08 5.03
C GLN A 82 -4.23 -19.54 6.01
N ASP A 83 -4.13 -19.89 7.30
CA ASP A 83 -5.08 -19.43 8.31
C ASP A 83 -4.91 -17.94 8.62
N GLU A 84 -3.66 -17.46 8.67
CA GLU A 84 -3.36 -16.04 8.82
C GLU A 84 -3.83 -15.21 7.62
N GLU A 85 -3.69 -15.75 6.40
CA GLU A 85 -4.25 -15.14 5.21
C GLU A 85 -5.77 -15.04 5.28
N ALA A 86 -6.46 -16.10 5.71
CA ALA A 86 -7.90 -16.08 5.89
C ALA A 86 -8.32 -15.03 6.94
N ALA A 87 -7.60 -14.94 8.06
CA ALA A 87 -7.84 -13.93 9.10
C ALA A 87 -7.62 -12.50 8.60
N ILE A 88 -6.60 -12.26 7.77
CA ILE A 88 -6.39 -10.95 7.12
C ILE A 88 -7.57 -10.62 6.19
N LEU A 89 -7.95 -11.55 5.32
CA LEU A 89 -9.02 -11.31 4.35
C LEU A 89 -10.37 -11.06 5.05
N GLU A 90 -10.64 -11.75 6.15
CA GLU A 90 -11.81 -11.47 7.01
C GLU A 90 -11.82 -9.99 7.46
N ARG A 91 -10.66 -9.44 7.88
CA ARG A 91 -10.55 -8.04 8.31
C ARG A 91 -10.62 -7.04 7.17
N VAL A 92 -10.09 -7.38 6.00
CA VAL A 92 -10.19 -6.52 4.82
C VAL A 92 -11.64 -6.39 4.36
N TYR A 93 -12.36 -7.51 4.24
CA TYR A 93 -13.74 -7.55 3.76
C TYR A 93 -14.79 -7.25 4.81
N ALA A 94 -14.40 -7.18 6.09
CA ALA A 94 -15.21 -6.61 7.14
C ALA A 94 -15.54 -5.12 6.89
N VAL A 95 -14.71 -4.40 6.14
CA VAL A 95 -14.96 -3.00 5.76
C VAL A 95 -16.05 -2.95 4.69
N PRO A 96 -17.26 -2.40 4.98
CA PRO A 96 -18.37 -2.37 4.01
C PRO A 96 -18.01 -1.68 2.70
N ASP A 97 -18.58 -2.15 1.59
CA ASP A 97 -18.34 -1.56 0.26
C ASP A 97 -18.89 -0.13 0.13
N ASP A 98 -19.92 0.21 0.92
CA ASP A 98 -20.66 1.48 0.89
C ASP A 98 -20.13 2.52 1.88
N ASN A 99 -18.84 2.45 2.25
CA ASN A 99 -18.21 3.41 3.16
C ASN A 99 -17.15 4.30 2.50
N ASP A 100 -16.71 5.31 3.24
CA ASP A 100 -15.71 6.29 2.78
C ASP A 100 -14.25 5.80 2.91
N LEU A 101 -14.01 4.59 3.43
CA LEU A 101 -12.66 4.02 3.56
C LEU A 101 -12.18 3.40 2.25
N TRP A 102 -13.09 2.83 1.45
CA TRP A 102 -12.76 2.33 0.12
C TRP A 102 -12.75 3.46 -0.90
N VAL A 103 -11.56 3.75 -1.43
CA VAL A 103 -11.37 4.69 -2.53
C VAL A 103 -11.24 3.91 -3.83
N THR A 104 -12.20 4.06 -4.74
CA THR A 104 -12.15 3.43 -6.06
C THR A 104 -11.31 4.28 -7.02
N LEU A 105 -10.33 3.63 -7.64
CA LEU A 105 -9.48 4.18 -8.69
C LEU A 105 -9.79 3.50 -10.03
N LYS A 106 -9.11 3.91 -11.10
CA LYS A 106 -9.39 3.40 -12.45
C LYS A 106 -9.22 1.88 -12.62
N HIS A 107 -8.25 1.28 -11.93
CA HIS A 107 -7.82 -0.12 -12.12
C HIS A 107 -7.62 -0.85 -10.79
N ARG A 108 -8.23 -0.37 -9.71
CA ARG A 108 -8.20 -0.97 -8.36
C ARG A 108 -9.06 -0.14 -7.42
N ARG A 109 -9.30 -0.65 -6.21
CA ARG A 109 -9.71 0.18 -5.06
C ARG A 109 -8.71 0.04 -3.93
N LEU A 110 -8.68 0.99 -3.00
CA LEU A 110 -7.79 0.93 -1.84
C LEU A 110 -8.45 1.40 -0.55
N GLN A 111 -7.95 0.89 0.57
CA GLN A 111 -8.14 1.46 1.91
C GLN A 111 -6.85 2.16 2.34
N MET A 112 -6.98 3.24 3.11
CA MET A 112 -5.87 3.98 3.71
C MET A 112 -5.99 4.00 5.23
N TRP A 113 -4.96 3.51 5.92
CA TRP A 113 -4.89 3.44 7.37
C TRP A 113 -3.65 4.16 7.88
N GLY A 114 -3.75 4.86 9.00
CA GLY A 114 -2.64 5.63 9.59
C GLY A 114 -2.68 7.14 9.33
N GLY A 115 -3.70 7.61 8.60
CA GLY A 115 -3.87 9.04 8.26
C GLY A 115 -3.48 9.37 6.82
N GLU A 116 -3.78 10.59 6.40
CA GLU A 116 -3.45 11.08 5.06
C GLU A 116 -1.99 11.55 5.02
N VAL A 117 -1.19 11.02 4.09
CA VAL A 117 0.24 11.35 3.97
C VAL A 117 0.41 12.67 3.20
N LYS A 118 0.43 13.77 3.95
CA LYS A 118 0.73 15.14 3.49
C LYS A 118 1.58 15.86 4.55
N VAL A 119 2.15 17.01 4.20
CA VAL A 119 2.92 17.83 5.15
C VAL A 119 2.02 18.95 5.72
N PRO A 120 1.92 19.11 7.06
CA PRO A 120 2.44 18.22 8.10
C PRO A 120 1.66 16.90 8.16
N PHE A 121 2.32 15.81 8.52
CA PHE A 121 1.67 14.51 8.66
C PHE A 121 1.03 14.40 10.04
N ASP A 122 -0.27 14.10 10.06
CA ASP A 122 -1.07 13.90 11.26
C ASP A 122 -1.38 12.40 11.41
N PRO A 123 -0.49 11.62 12.07
CA PRO A 123 -0.63 10.18 12.17
C PRO A 123 -1.88 9.80 12.97
N LYS A 124 -2.71 8.93 12.39
CA LYS A 124 -3.82 8.28 13.10
C LYS A 124 -3.38 6.90 13.57
N SER A 125 -3.94 6.44 14.68
CA SER A 125 -3.70 5.07 15.14
C SER A 125 -4.14 4.05 14.08
N LEU A 126 -3.27 3.07 13.81
CA LEU A 126 -3.64 1.92 13.02
C LEU A 126 -4.64 1.04 13.80
N PRO A 127 -5.56 0.34 13.11
CA PRO A 127 -6.29 -0.79 13.67
C PRO A 127 -5.35 -1.80 14.34
N GLU A 128 -5.80 -2.43 15.41
CA GLU A 128 -4.98 -3.30 16.24
C GLU A 128 -4.46 -4.52 15.48
N TRP A 129 -5.25 -5.08 14.56
CA TRP A 129 -4.79 -6.15 13.68
C TRP A 129 -3.66 -5.71 12.72
N LEU A 130 -3.63 -4.44 12.30
CA LEU A 130 -2.52 -3.87 11.53
C LEU A 130 -1.32 -3.59 12.44
N ASN A 131 -1.53 -3.10 13.67
CA ASN A 131 -0.45 -2.96 14.66
C ASN A 131 0.24 -4.30 14.95
N GLN A 132 -0.53 -5.39 15.02
CA GLN A 132 -0.03 -6.73 15.23
C GLN A 132 0.85 -7.21 14.05
N ILE A 133 0.45 -6.91 12.81
CA ILE A 133 1.26 -7.17 11.62
C ILE A 133 2.52 -6.29 11.62
N SER A 134 2.41 -5.00 11.92
CA SER A 134 3.55 -4.08 12.03
C SER A 134 4.56 -4.55 13.08
N GLN A 135 4.09 -5.00 14.26
CA GLN A 135 4.95 -5.56 15.29
C GLN A 135 5.69 -6.81 14.80
N THR A 136 5.03 -7.65 14.01
CA THR A 136 5.65 -8.84 13.44
C THR A 136 6.82 -8.52 12.52
N LEU A 137 6.72 -7.43 11.74
CA LEU A 137 7.81 -6.96 10.89
C LEU A 137 8.98 -6.40 11.73
N VAL A 138 8.69 -5.80 12.88
CA VAL A 138 9.72 -5.37 13.85
C VAL A 138 10.39 -6.57 14.52
N ASP A 139 9.61 -7.53 15.01
CA ASP A 139 10.11 -8.76 15.65
C ASP A 139 11.04 -9.55 14.70
N ALA A 140 10.72 -9.54 13.40
CA ALA A 140 11.53 -10.15 12.35
C ALA A 140 12.82 -9.39 12.01
N GLY A 141 13.01 -8.19 12.56
CA GLY A 141 14.17 -7.33 12.29
C GLY A 141 14.09 -6.54 10.98
N ILE A 142 12.92 -6.48 10.33
CA ILE A 142 12.73 -5.75 9.07
C ILE A 142 12.58 -4.25 9.33
N PHE A 143 11.87 -3.87 10.40
CA PHE A 143 11.80 -2.50 10.90
C PHE A 143 12.41 -2.43 12.32
N SER A 144 12.92 -1.26 12.70
CA SER A 144 13.28 -0.99 14.09
C SER A 144 12.05 -0.58 14.90
N GLU A 145 12.15 -0.59 16.23
CA GLU A 145 11.05 -0.14 17.08
C GLU A 145 10.76 1.37 16.87
N GLU A 146 11.79 2.19 16.66
CA GLU A 146 11.63 3.63 16.35
C GLU A 146 10.97 3.86 14.98
N LYS A 147 11.22 2.96 14.04
CA LYS A 147 10.68 2.99 12.67
C LYS A 147 9.56 1.99 12.46
N LYS A 148 8.85 1.60 13.53
CA LYS A 148 7.69 0.71 13.44
C LYS A 148 6.66 1.30 12.45
N PRO A 149 6.11 0.50 11.52
CA PRO A 149 5.16 1.01 10.54
C PRO A 149 3.94 1.65 11.19
N ASN A 150 3.61 2.86 10.70
CA ASN A 150 2.50 3.69 11.20
C ASN A 150 1.44 3.96 10.11
N HIS A 151 1.65 3.45 8.89
CA HIS A 151 0.77 3.67 7.76
C HIS A 151 0.64 2.40 6.90
N ALA A 152 -0.58 2.11 6.45
CA ALA A 152 -0.86 0.96 5.60
C ALA A 152 -1.82 1.32 4.46
N LEU A 153 -1.52 0.84 3.26
CA LEU A 153 -2.45 0.83 2.14
C LEU A 153 -2.85 -0.61 1.83
N ILE A 154 -4.16 -0.84 1.71
CA ILE A 154 -4.70 -2.15 1.34
C ILE A 154 -5.31 -1.98 -0.05
N ASN A 155 -4.67 -2.52 -1.07
CA ASN A 155 -5.14 -2.42 -2.45
C ASN A 155 -5.83 -3.73 -2.87
N GLU A 156 -7.00 -3.62 -3.50
CA GLU A 156 -7.70 -4.74 -4.14
C GLU A 156 -7.62 -4.62 -5.64
N TYR A 157 -7.24 -5.72 -6.29
CA TYR A 157 -7.14 -5.87 -7.73
C TYR A 157 -8.00 -7.05 -8.17
N GLY A 158 -8.98 -6.79 -9.05
CA GLY A 158 -9.75 -7.82 -9.74
C GLY A 158 -9.08 -8.30 -11.02
N VAL A 159 -9.71 -9.22 -11.74
CA VAL A 159 -9.20 -9.69 -13.04
C VAL A 159 -9.09 -8.52 -14.03
N GLY A 160 -7.92 -8.38 -14.65
CA GLY A 160 -7.60 -7.29 -15.57
C GLY A 160 -7.11 -6.01 -14.91
N ASP A 161 -7.19 -5.88 -13.58
CA ASP A 161 -6.66 -4.73 -12.85
C ASP A 161 -5.13 -4.77 -12.75
N CYS A 162 -4.51 -3.59 -12.64
CA CYS A 162 -3.07 -3.41 -12.59
C CYS A 162 -2.68 -2.10 -11.87
N ILE A 163 -1.39 -1.94 -11.59
CA ILE A 163 -0.82 -0.63 -11.25
C ILE A 163 0.38 -0.37 -12.16
N LEU A 164 0.33 0.77 -12.87
CA LEU A 164 1.39 1.19 -13.79
C LEU A 164 2.69 1.50 -13.05
N PRO A 165 3.84 1.52 -13.75
CA PRO A 165 5.13 1.88 -13.15
C PRO A 165 5.07 3.21 -12.38
N HIS A 166 5.42 3.18 -11.09
CA HIS A 166 5.35 4.32 -10.19
C HIS A 166 6.39 4.23 -9.06
N GLU A 167 6.47 5.31 -8.28
CA GLU A 167 7.28 5.41 -7.05
C GLU A 167 6.36 5.62 -5.85
N ASP A 168 6.81 5.20 -4.67
CA ASP A 168 6.08 5.41 -3.41
C ASP A 168 6.21 6.84 -2.86
N GLY A 169 7.18 7.61 -3.35
CA GLY A 169 7.48 8.97 -2.92
C GLY A 169 8.40 9.02 -1.68
N PRO A 170 8.99 10.17 -1.34
CA PRO A 170 10.05 10.25 -0.32
C PRO A 170 9.59 9.99 1.11
N ALA A 171 8.28 10.08 1.39
CA ALA A 171 7.71 9.96 2.73
C ALA A 171 7.90 8.59 3.39
N TYR A 172 8.12 7.54 2.59
CA TYR A 172 8.25 6.16 3.05
C TYR A 172 9.68 5.62 2.95
N PHE A 173 10.64 6.48 2.61
CA PHE A 173 12.04 6.09 2.53
C PHE A 173 12.53 5.66 3.93
N PRO A 174 13.32 4.57 4.07
CA PRO A 174 13.98 3.83 3.01
C PRO A 174 13.31 2.51 2.58
N LEU A 175 12.19 2.10 3.17
CA LEU A 175 11.75 0.71 3.11
C LEU A 175 10.26 0.57 2.81
N VAL A 176 9.96 -0.29 1.85
CA VAL A 176 8.61 -0.76 1.56
C VAL A 176 8.48 -2.23 1.92
N SER A 177 7.38 -2.58 2.58
CA SER A 177 6.98 -3.96 2.82
C SER A 177 5.59 -4.23 2.26
N ILE A 178 5.43 -5.35 1.54
CA ILE A 178 4.17 -5.73 0.89
C ILE A 178 3.86 -7.18 1.20
N ILE A 179 2.77 -7.41 1.93
CA ILE A 179 2.21 -8.75 2.12
C ILE A 179 1.17 -9.01 1.02
N SER A 180 1.35 -10.10 0.30
CA SER A 180 0.47 -10.50 -0.80
C SER A 180 -0.53 -11.55 -0.34
N THR A 181 -1.80 -11.38 -0.68
CA THR A 181 -2.88 -12.34 -0.37
C THR A 181 -3.83 -12.48 -1.57
N GLY A 182 -4.60 -13.56 -1.60
CA GLY A 182 -5.52 -13.84 -2.69
C GLY A 182 -4.81 -14.34 -3.95
N ALA A 183 -5.10 -13.74 -5.10
CA ALA A 183 -4.47 -14.08 -6.37
C ALA A 183 -3.00 -13.64 -6.46
N GLU A 184 -2.23 -14.39 -7.24
CA GLU A 184 -0.82 -14.09 -7.54
C GLU A 184 -0.71 -13.10 -8.69
N CYS A 185 0.43 -12.43 -8.81
CA CYS A 185 0.68 -11.50 -9.91
C CYS A 185 2.15 -11.52 -10.33
N ARG A 186 2.47 -10.85 -11.43
CA ARG A 186 3.84 -10.46 -11.77
C ARG A 186 4.11 -9.07 -11.20
N VAL A 187 5.25 -8.92 -10.53
CA VAL A 187 5.78 -7.62 -10.12
C VAL A 187 6.97 -7.30 -10.99
N THR A 188 7.08 -6.04 -11.39
CA THR A 188 8.11 -5.57 -12.31
C THR A 188 8.80 -4.37 -11.69
N PHE A 189 10.13 -4.32 -11.82
CA PHE A 189 10.99 -3.20 -11.49
C PHE A 189 11.64 -2.69 -12.79
N GLU A 190 11.51 -1.41 -13.06
CA GLU A 190 12.06 -0.76 -14.26
C GLU A 190 12.91 0.43 -13.85
N LEU A 191 14.11 0.55 -14.44
CA LEU A 191 15.00 1.67 -14.13
C LEU A 191 14.33 2.99 -14.52
N HIS A 192 14.39 3.98 -13.63
CA HIS A 192 13.83 5.30 -13.90
C HIS A 192 14.47 5.92 -15.15
N ARG A 193 13.66 6.33 -16.14
CA ARG A 193 14.15 6.82 -17.44
C ARG A 193 15.17 7.96 -17.31
N ALA A 194 14.97 8.86 -16.35
CA ALA A 194 15.90 9.96 -16.09
C ALA A 194 17.31 9.47 -15.74
N LEU A 195 17.45 8.30 -15.13
CA LEU A 195 18.75 7.68 -14.82
C LEU A 195 19.29 6.91 -16.03
N ALA A 196 18.41 6.23 -16.77
CA ALA A 196 18.78 5.51 -17.99
C ALA A 196 19.45 6.39 -19.06
N SER A 197 19.11 7.68 -19.12
CA SER A 197 19.69 8.64 -20.07
C SER A 197 21.06 9.20 -19.68
N VAL A 198 21.41 9.27 -18.39
CA VAL A 198 22.69 9.87 -17.95
C VAL A 198 23.85 8.92 -18.20
N ASP A 199 23.59 7.61 -18.11
CA ASP A 199 24.61 6.58 -18.30
C ASP A 199 24.91 6.30 -19.78
N SER A 200 24.07 6.76 -20.72
CA SER A 200 24.33 6.67 -22.17
C SER A 200 25.51 7.56 -22.61
N ASP A 201 25.65 8.73 -21.99
CA ASP A 201 26.63 9.76 -22.42
C ASP A 201 27.95 9.70 -21.62
N THR A 202 28.04 8.86 -20.59
CA THR A 202 29.21 8.77 -19.69
C THR A 202 29.95 7.44 -19.72
N VAL A 203 29.67 6.55 -20.68
CA VAL A 203 30.44 5.30 -20.90
C VAL A 203 31.80 5.56 -21.58
N SER A 204 32.59 6.43 -20.97
CA SER A 204 34.02 6.51 -21.17
C SER A 204 34.66 6.97 -19.86
N LYS A 205 35.19 5.99 -19.11
CA LYS A 205 36.10 6.10 -17.96
C LYS A 205 35.46 6.11 -16.57
N SER A 206 35.15 4.92 -16.05
CA SER A 206 35.86 4.40 -14.87
C SER A 206 35.51 2.92 -14.66
N ALA A 207 36.51 2.06 -14.83
CA ALA A 207 36.42 0.63 -14.61
C ALA A 207 36.88 0.33 -13.19
N THR A 208 35.98 0.43 -12.21
CA THR A 208 36.07 -0.16 -10.86
C THR A 208 34.68 0.01 -10.22
N ASP A 209 33.98 -1.10 -9.93
CA ASP A 209 32.57 -1.21 -9.47
C ASP A 209 31.47 -1.00 -10.52
N THR A 210 31.45 -1.82 -11.57
CA THR A 210 30.27 -1.97 -12.44
C THR A 210 29.32 -3.03 -11.88
N SER A 211 28.45 -2.64 -10.94
CA SER A 211 27.15 -3.31 -10.85
C SER A 211 26.45 -3.06 -12.19
N GLU A 212 26.25 -4.09 -13.00
CA GLU A 212 25.54 -3.95 -14.28
C GLU A 212 24.17 -3.30 -14.00
N ILE A 213 23.92 -2.17 -14.65
CA ILE A 213 22.65 -1.46 -14.48
C ILE A 213 21.55 -2.29 -15.12
N VAL A 214 20.66 -2.80 -14.28
CA VAL A 214 19.54 -3.61 -14.70
C VAL A 214 18.45 -2.68 -15.25
N GLN A 215 18.11 -2.80 -16.52
CA GLN A 215 17.05 -1.95 -17.10
C GLN A 215 15.65 -2.38 -16.66
N HIS A 216 15.46 -3.69 -16.51
CA HIS A 216 14.18 -4.30 -16.23
C HIS A 216 14.40 -5.62 -15.46
N PHE A 217 13.62 -5.85 -14.43
CA PHE A 217 13.59 -7.11 -13.70
C PHE A 217 12.19 -7.39 -13.17
N ASP A 218 11.65 -8.54 -13.50
CA ASP A 218 10.33 -8.96 -13.09
C ASP A 218 10.35 -10.39 -12.53
N PHE A 219 9.35 -10.70 -11.69
CA PHE A 219 9.17 -12.06 -11.18
C PHE A 219 7.73 -12.30 -10.70
N GLN A 220 7.39 -13.59 -10.55
CA GLN A 220 6.12 -14.00 -9.98
C GLN A 220 6.08 -13.70 -8.48
N LEU A 221 5.03 -13.01 -8.05
CA LEU A 221 4.72 -12.69 -6.67
C LEU A 221 3.54 -13.55 -6.20
N GLU A 222 3.87 -14.67 -5.57
CA GLU A 222 2.88 -15.63 -5.07
C GLU A 222 2.08 -15.08 -3.88
N ARG A 223 0.90 -15.65 -3.65
CA ARG A 223 0.10 -15.35 -2.48
C ARG A 223 0.82 -15.79 -1.20
N ARG A 224 0.48 -15.15 -0.09
CA ARG A 224 1.10 -15.31 1.24
C ARG A 224 2.58 -14.94 1.32
N SER A 225 3.13 -14.28 0.31
CA SER A 225 4.52 -13.83 0.32
C SER A 225 4.67 -12.44 0.92
N LEU A 226 5.91 -12.13 1.31
CA LEU A 226 6.36 -10.80 1.66
C LEU A 226 7.39 -10.33 0.63
N LEU A 227 7.11 -9.19 0.02
CA LEU A 227 8.05 -8.45 -0.82
C LEU A 227 8.59 -7.26 -0.03
N LEU A 228 9.90 -7.11 -0.01
CA LEU A 228 10.59 -5.96 0.53
C LEU A 228 11.40 -5.29 -0.58
N PHE A 229 11.40 -3.97 -0.61
CA PHE A 229 12.39 -3.24 -1.39
C PHE A 229 12.88 -1.97 -0.69
N THR A 230 14.18 -1.72 -0.84
CA THR A 230 14.92 -0.64 -0.16
C THR A 230 16.11 -0.15 -0.99
N GLY A 231 16.79 0.89 -0.51
CA GLY A 231 18.05 1.37 -1.10
C GLY A 231 17.92 1.70 -2.58
N GLU A 232 18.73 1.04 -3.41
CA GLU A 232 18.74 1.24 -4.86
C GLU A 232 17.41 0.88 -5.51
N ALA A 233 16.81 -0.26 -5.17
CA ALA A 233 15.50 -0.66 -5.68
C ALA A 233 14.41 0.38 -5.38
N TYR A 234 14.47 1.04 -4.21
CA TYR A 234 13.54 2.10 -3.85
C TYR A 234 13.80 3.40 -4.61
N ALA A 235 15.07 3.79 -4.70
CA ALA A 235 15.46 5.13 -5.14
C ALA A 235 15.65 5.28 -6.65
N ARG A 236 15.91 4.18 -7.37
CA ARG A 236 16.27 4.21 -8.80
C ARG A 236 15.28 3.49 -9.71
N TYR A 237 14.38 2.67 -9.16
CA TYR A 237 13.47 1.84 -9.94
C TYR A 237 12.01 2.21 -9.69
N LEU A 238 11.26 2.28 -10.77
CA LEU A 238 9.81 2.25 -10.75
C LEU A 238 9.36 0.81 -10.51
N HIS A 239 8.19 0.63 -9.88
CA HIS A 239 7.60 -0.68 -9.72
C HIS A 239 6.14 -0.72 -10.20
N SER A 240 5.71 -1.89 -10.66
CA SER A 240 4.35 -2.13 -11.18
C SER A 240 3.86 -3.53 -10.84
N ILE A 241 2.55 -3.72 -10.93
CA ILE A 241 1.89 -5.02 -10.92
C ILE A 241 1.15 -5.16 -12.25
N ASP A 242 1.43 -6.24 -12.96
CA ASP A 242 0.77 -6.57 -14.23
C ASP A 242 -0.70 -6.97 -14.02
N ASN A 243 -1.46 -7.06 -15.11
CA ASN A 243 -2.86 -7.44 -15.07
C ASN A 243 -3.07 -8.76 -14.31
N ILE A 244 -3.96 -8.75 -13.32
CA ILE A 244 -4.36 -9.97 -12.61
C ILE A 244 -5.10 -10.89 -13.58
N LEU A 245 -4.63 -12.13 -13.70
CA LEU A 245 -5.16 -13.08 -14.67
C LEU A 245 -6.37 -13.86 -14.15
N VAL A 246 -6.38 -14.20 -12.86
CA VAL A 246 -7.41 -15.04 -12.24
C VAL A 246 -7.63 -14.60 -10.80
N GLY A 247 -8.90 -14.54 -10.37
CA GLY A 247 -9.29 -14.26 -8.99
C GLY A 247 -9.09 -12.80 -8.58
N THR A 248 -9.05 -12.57 -7.27
CA THR A 248 -8.89 -11.25 -6.66
C THR A 248 -7.62 -11.24 -5.82
N ARG A 249 -6.77 -10.23 -6.03
CA ARG A 249 -5.54 -10.02 -5.28
C ARG A 249 -5.74 -8.90 -4.26
N ILE A 250 -5.28 -9.12 -3.03
CA ILE A 250 -5.20 -8.09 -2.00
C ILE A 250 -3.74 -7.85 -1.62
N SER A 251 -3.31 -6.59 -1.66
CA SER A 251 -1.94 -6.13 -1.37
C SER A 251 -1.92 -5.24 -0.15
N LEU A 252 -1.27 -5.68 0.93
CA LEU A 252 -1.08 -4.89 2.14
C LEU A 252 0.31 -4.25 2.09
N THR A 253 0.38 -2.99 1.70
CA THR A 253 1.63 -2.21 1.70
C THR A 253 1.77 -1.49 3.03
N ILE A 254 2.70 -1.93 3.86
CA ILE A 254 2.89 -1.50 5.26
C ILE A 254 4.23 -0.76 5.37
N ARG A 255 4.19 0.50 5.83
CA ARG A 255 5.33 1.42 5.78
C ARG A 255 5.38 2.33 7.01
N HIS A 256 6.53 2.93 7.24
CA HIS A 256 6.69 4.01 8.21
C HIS A 256 6.76 5.34 7.47
N VAL A 257 5.94 6.29 7.89
CA VAL A 257 5.95 7.67 7.41
C VAL A 257 6.75 8.52 8.40
N ASP A 258 7.77 9.19 7.88
CA ASP A 258 8.57 10.18 8.62
C ASP A 258 8.48 11.54 7.92
N LEU A 259 7.35 12.22 8.13
CA LEU A 259 7.10 13.57 7.65
C LEU A 259 6.84 14.45 8.86
N GLN A 260 7.78 15.33 9.18
CA GLN A 260 7.64 16.35 10.23
C GLN A 260 7.03 17.63 9.65
#